data_AF-A0A961CU26-F1
#
_entry.id   AF-A0A961CU26-F1
#
_cell.length_a   1.000
_cell.length_b   1.000
_cell.length_c   1.000
_cell.angle_alpha   90.00
_cell.angle_beta   90.00
_cell.angle_gamma   90.00
#
_symmetry.space_group_name_H-M   'P 1'
#
loop_
_entity.id
_entity.type
_entity.pdbx_description
1 polymer ?
#
loop_
_entity_poly.entity_id
_entity_poly.type
_entity_poly.pdbx_seq_one_letter_code
_entity_poly.pdbx_strand_id
1 'polypeptide(L)'
;MDDEPAPTAAPTGPPLAGLLGVLREEPGLLGALGRRSTVLVLPDAARAAALAGLTALSRRRPIVVAVPTVAEAERLAGDLNAFLPQDAVELFPSWETLPFERVSPSIETMGRRLRV
;
A
#
# COMPACT_ATOMS: atom_id res chain seq x y z
N MET A 1 7.48 27.45 38.72
CA MET A 1 7.33 27.87 37.31
C MET A 1 7.92 26.72 36.53
N ASP A 2 7.11 25.69 36.38
CA ASP A 2 7.49 24.45 35.73
C ASP A 2 7.71 24.74 34.26
N ASP A 3 8.92 24.43 33.78
CA ASP A 3 9.28 24.50 32.37
C ASP A 3 8.60 23.32 31.67
N GLU A 4 7.40 23.54 31.15
CA GLU A 4 6.65 22.54 30.39
C GLU A 4 7.45 22.25 29.10
N PRO A 5 7.92 21.01 28.88
CA PRO A 5 8.73 20.70 27.72
C PRO A 5 7.89 20.93 26.45
N ALA A 6 8.40 21.76 25.54
CA ALA A 6 7.77 22.06 24.27
C ALA A 6 7.34 20.77 23.54
N PRO A 7 6.15 20.75 22.91
CA PRO A 7 5.67 19.56 22.22
C PRO A 7 6.69 19.16 21.14
N THR A 8 7.23 17.94 21.28
CA THR A 8 8.13 17.35 20.29
C THR A 8 7.35 17.27 18.97
N ALA A 9 7.79 18.01 17.96
CA ALA A 9 7.16 18.03 16.65
C ALA A 9 7.02 16.59 16.14
N ALA A 10 5.79 16.17 15.84
CA ALA A 10 5.52 14.83 15.33
C ALA A 10 6.30 14.61 14.01
N PRO A 11 6.85 13.41 13.78
CA PRO A 11 7.61 13.12 12.57
C PRO A 11 6.76 13.42 11.33
N THR A 12 7.33 14.17 10.38
CA THR A 12 6.63 14.61 9.15
C THR A 12 6.46 13.48 8.11
N GLY A 13 6.85 12.25 8.45
CA GLY A 13 6.79 11.08 7.60
C GLY A 13 5.77 10.04 8.07
N PRO A 14 5.63 8.92 7.34
CA PRO A 14 4.71 7.85 7.72
C PRO A 14 5.05 7.34 9.13
N PRO A 15 4.05 7.20 10.04
CA PRO A 15 4.28 6.91 11.45
C PRO A 15 5.04 5.60 11.71
N LEU A 16 4.95 4.64 10.79
CA LEU A 16 5.58 3.32 10.88
C LEU A 16 6.73 3.14 9.88
N ALA A 17 7.20 4.20 9.20
CA ALA A 17 8.30 4.11 8.23
C ALA A 17 9.58 3.49 8.84
N GLY A 18 9.84 3.74 10.13
CA GLY A 18 10.98 3.16 10.85
C GLY A 18 10.95 1.62 10.93
N LEU A 19 9.76 1.00 10.83
CA LEU A 19 9.61 -0.46 10.87
C LEU A 19 10.01 -1.14 9.56
N LEU A 20 10.13 -0.41 8.43
CA LEU A 20 10.52 -0.99 7.14
C LEU A 20 11.90 -1.68 7.21
N GLY A 21 12.80 -1.14 8.04
CA GLY A 21 14.12 -1.73 8.27
C GLY A 21 14.07 -3.07 9.01
N VAL A 22 13.06 -3.31 9.84
CA VAL A 22 12.84 -4.61 10.49
C VAL A 22 12.10 -5.56 9.54
N LEU A 23 11.05 -5.06 8.89
CA LEU A 23 10.22 -5.85 7.97
C LEU A 23 11.02 -6.43 6.80
N ARG A 24 12.03 -5.72 6.29
CA ARG A 24 12.88 -6.24 5.21
C ARG A 24 13.73 -7.46 5.64
N GLU A 25 13.98 -7.64 6.92
CA GLU A 25 14.75 -8.78 7.43
C GLU A 25 13.85 -10.01 7.70
N GLU A 26 12.53 -9.89 7.48
CA GLU A 26 11.58 -10.98 7.73
C GLU A 26 11.87 -12.20 6.82
N PRO A 27 12.16 -13.39 7.39
CA PRO A 27 12.58 -14.56 6.63
C PRO A 27 11.57 -14.99 5.55
N GLY A 28 10.27 -14.85 5.83
CA GLY A 28 9.21 -15.16 4.86
C GLY A 28 9.25 -14.25 3.64
N LEU A 29 9.56 -12.95 3.82
CA LEU A 29 9.69 -12.00 2.72
C LEU A 29 11.01 -12.20 1.97
N LEU A 30 12.10 -12.44 2.67
CA LEU A 30 13.39 -12.77 2.05
C LEU A 30 13.31 -14.04 1.20
N GLY A 31 12.62 -15.08 1.69
CA GLY A 31 12.40 -16.33 0.96
C GLY A 31 11.58 -16.16 -0.32
N ALA A 32 10.75 -15.12 -0.39
CA ALA A 32 9.98 -14.75 -1.58
C ALA A 32 10.83 -14.05 -2.66
N LEU A 33 11.96 -13.43 -2.30
CA LEU A 33 12.78 -12.67 -3.25
C LEU A 33 13.44 -13.58 -4.29
N GLY A 34 13.52 -13.07 -5.53
CA GLY A 34 14.12 -13.79 -6.66
C GLY A 34 13.28 -14.95 -7.20
N ARG A 35 12.21 -15.34 -6.51
CA ARG A 35 11.26 -16.35 -7.00
C ARG A 35 10.35 -15.76 -8.07
N ARG A 36 9.98 -16.58 -9.06
CA ARG A 36 8.99 -16.20 -10.08
C ARG A 36 7.56 -16.26 -9.56
N SER A 37 7.31 -17.14 -8.60
CA SER A 37 6.02 -17.33 -7.93
C SER A 37 6.28 -17.78 -6.49
N THR A 38 5.49 -17.27 -5.57
CA THR A 38 5.56 -17.58 -4.14
C THR A 38 4.17 -17.43 -3.52
N VAL A 39 3.92 -18.14 -2.43
CA VAL A 39 2.68 -18.02 -1.65
C VAL A 39 3.08 -17.65 -0.23
N LEU A 40 2.55 -16.53 0.24
CA LEU A 40 2.73 -16.06 1.61
C LEU A 40 1.40 -16.18 2.35
N VAL A 41 1.43 -16.80 3.52
CA VAL A 41 0.27 -16.88 4.41
C VAL A 41 0.45 -15.80 5.47
N LEU A 42 -0.48 -14.86 5.51
CA LEU A 42 -0.42 -13.67 6.37
C LEU A 42 -1.76 -13.50 7.07
N PRO A 43 -1.80 -13.12 8.35
CA PRO A 43 -3.01 -12.56 8.93
C PRO A 43 -3.31 -11.22 8.28
N ASP A 44 -4.59 -10.83 8.23
CA ASP A 44 -5.01 -9.58 7.56
C ASP A 44 -4.28 -8.34 8.10
N ALA A 45 -4.09 -8.27 9.41
CA ALA A 45 -3.35 -7.18 10.06
C ALA A 45 -1.87 -7.06 9.62
N ALA A 46 -1.27 -8.15 9.10
CA ALA A 46 0.11 -8.13 8.62
C ALA A 46 0.22 -7.83 7.12
N ARG A 47 -0.89 -7.77 6.38
CA ARG A 47 -0.87 -7.64 4.91
C ARG A 47 -0.18 -6.35 4.46
N ALA A 48 -0.54 -5.21 5.07
CA ALA A 48 0.07 -3.92 4.75
C ALA A 48 1.57 -3.89 5.10
N ALA A 49 1.94 -4.37 6.29
CA ALA A 49 3.34 -4.44 6.72
C ALA A 49 4.19 -5.33 5.80
N ALA A 50 3.68 -6.51 5.43
CA ALA A 50 4.37 -7.43 4.52
C ALA A 50 4.57 -6.81 3.13
N LEU A 51 3.54 -6.19 2.57
CA LEU A 51 3.63 -5.49 1.28
C LEU A 51 4.61 -4.31 1.35
N ALA A 52 4.57 -3.52 2.42
CA ALA A 52 5.52 -2.43 2.64
C ALA A 52 6.96 -2.95 2.73
N GLY A 53 7.21 -4.06 3.45
CA GLY A 53 8.51 -4.74 3.47
C GLY A 53 8.96 -5.20 2.08
N LEU A 54 8.05 -5.75 1.27
CA LEU A 54 8.35 -6.12 -0.12
C LEU A 54 8.75 -4.90 -0.97
N THR A 55 8.16 -3.72 -0.76
CA THR A 55 8.57 -2.48 -1.46
C THR A 55 9.99 -2.02 -1.09
N ALA A 56 10.45 -2.33 0.13
CA ALA A 56 11.80 -2.00 0.59
C ALA A 56 12.84 -3.00 0.08
N LEU A 57 12.45 -4.26 -0.13
CA LEU A 57 13.31 -5.33 -0.62
C LEU A 57 13.42 -5.40 -2.15
N SER A 58 12.35 -5.11 -2.86
CA SER A 58 12.27 -5.22 -4.32
C SER A 58 12.73 -3.95 -5.01
N ARG A 59 13.63 -4.08 -5.99
CA ARG A 59 13.93 -3.00 -6.95
C ARG A 59 12.92 -2.93 -8.10
N ARG A 60 12.03 -3.92 -8.25
CA ARG A 60 10.98 -3.91 -9.27
C ARG A 60 9.85 -2.99 -8.82
N ARG A 61 9.61 -1.95 -9.61
CA ARG A 61 8.54 -0.98 -9.41
C ARG A 61 7.83 -0.71 -10.75
N PRO A 62 6.51 -0.44 -10.74
CA PRO A 62 5.61 -0.46 -9.58
C PRO A 62 5.34 -1.89 -9.07
N ILE A 63 4.86 -2.01 -7.82
CA ILE A 63 4.28 -3.25 -7.30
C ILE A 63 2.76 -3.14 -7.48
N VAL A 64 2.18 -4.06 -8.25
CA VAL A 64 0.73 -4.11 -8.45
C VAL A 64 0.13 -5.10 -7.46
N VAL A 65 -0.83 -4.62 -6.67
CA VAL A 65 -1.56 -5.44 -5.71
C VAL A 65 -3.01 -5.53 -6.16
N ALA A 66 -3.46 -6.74 -6.49
CA ALA A 66 -4.86 -7.00 -6.79
C ALA A 66 -5.56 -7.52 -5.52
N VAL A 67 -6.72 -6.94 -5.22
CA VAL A 67 -7.58 -7.36 -4.11
C VAL A 67 -9.00 -7.59 -4.60
N PRO A 68 -9.81 -8.42 -3.91
CA PRO A 68 -11.13 -8.82 -4.39
C PRO A 68 -12.14 -7.67 -4.55
N THR A 69 -12.05 -6.63 -3.72
CA THR A 69 -13.05 -5.55 -3.67
C THR A 69 -12.42 -4.16 -3.61
N VAL A 70 -13.17 -3.15 -4.05
CA VAL A 70 -12.78 -1.74 -3.93
C VAL A 70 -12.55 -1.35 -2.46
N ALA A 71 -13.44 -1.79 -1.56
CA ALA A 71 -13.32 -1.50 -0.14
C ALA A 71 -12.04 -2.11 0.49
N GLU A 72 -11.60 -3.29 0.05
CA GLU A 72 -10.31 -3.84 0.46
C GLU A 72 -9.14 -3.04 -0.11
N ALA A 73 -9.25 -2.54 -1.34
CA ALA A 73 -8.19 -1.72 -1.95
C ALA A 73 -8.02 -0.41 -1.18
N GLU A 74 -9.11 0.27 -0.87
CA GLU A 74 -9.11 1.52 -0.09
C GLU A 74 -8.56 1.32 1.32
N ARG A 75 -9.00 0.25 2.02
CA ARG A 75 -8.44 -0.09 3.35
C ARG A 75 -6.95 -0.37 3.26
N LEU A 76 -6.53 -1.21 2.33
CA LEU A 76 -5.12 -1.58 2.19
C LEU A 76 -4.25 -0.37 1.81
N ALA A 77 -4.73 0.52 0.95
CA ALA A 77 -4.03 1.76 0.61
C ALA A 77 -3.91 2.69 1.82
N GLY A 78 -4.97 2.83 2.62
CA GLY A 78 -4.95 3.56 3.88
C GLY A 78 -3.93 2.99 4.87
N ASP A 79 -3.91 1.66 5.04
CA ASP A 79 -2.98 0.98 5.93
C ASP A 79 -1.52 1.11 5.45
N LEU A 80 -1.28 1.05 4.14
CA LEU A 80 0.05 1.23 3.56
C LEU A 80 0.62 2.63 3.79
N ASN A 81 -0.23 3.66 3.86
CA ASN A 81 0.19 5.04 4.17
C ASN A 81 0.72 5.21 5.60
N ALA A 82 0.53 4.21 6.48
CA ALA A 82 1.23 4.19 7.77
C ALA A 82 2.73 3.91 7.61
N PHE A 83 3.13 3.20 6.56
CA PHE A 83 4.52 2.79 6.30
C PHE A 83 5.19 3.57 5.16
N LEU A 84 4.41 3.97 4.16
CA LEU A 84 4.87 4.59 2.92
C LEU A 84 4.34 6.03 2.80
N PRO A 85 5.07 6.92 2.09
CA PRO A 85 4.53 8.23 1.71
C PRO A 85 3.22 8.10 0.95
N GLN A 86 2.29 9.04 1.13
CA GLN A 86 0.97 8.99 0.49
C GLN A 86 1.03 8.96 -1.04
N ASP A 87 2.03 9.64 -1.62
CA ASP A 87 2.27 9.69 -3.06
C ASP A 87 2.92 8.41 -3.62
N ALA A 88 3.32 7.47 -2.77
CA ALA A 88 3.85 6.18 -3.18
C ALA A 88 2.77 5.09 -3.32
N VAL A 89 1.51 5.37 -2.95
CA VAL A 89 0.40 4.42 -2.99
C VAL A 89 -0.72 4.99 -3.85
N GLU A 90 -1.01 4.33 -4.96
CA GLU A 90 -2.02 4.78 -5.92
C GLU A 90 -3.10 3.73 -6.14
N LEU A 91 -4.37 4.16 -6.14
CA LEU A 91 -5.51 3.28 -6.40
C LEU A 91 -5.88 3.33 -7.88
N PHE A 92 -5.90 2.15 -8.52
CA PHE A 92 -6.44 2.00 -9.85
C PHE A 92 -7.90 1.51 -9.76
N PRO A 93 -8.91 2.39 -9.90
CA PRO A 93 -10.29 2.04 -9.57
C PRO A 93 -10.89 1.12 -10.63
N SER A 94 -11.79 0.23 -10.22
CA SER A 94 -12.61 -0.57 -11.14
C SER A 94 -13.58 0.32 -11.92
N TRP A 95 -14.05 -0.17 -13.08
CA TRP A 95 -15.21 0.44 -13.73
C TRP A 95 -16.47 0.22 -12.89
N GLU A 96 -17.38 1.19 -12.86
CA GLU A 96 -18.70 1.03 -12.25
C GLU A 96 -19.65 0.23 -13.14
N THR A 97 -19.35 0.14 -14.44
CA THR A 97 -20.12 -0.61 -15.43
C THR A 97 -19.50 -1.97 -15.70
N LEU A 98 -20.35 -2.92 -16.10
CA LEU A 98 -19.90 -4.26 -16.48
C LEU A 98 -19.44 -4.32 -17.94
N PRO A 99 -18.62 -5.32 -18.30
CA PRO A 99 -18.33 -5.60 -19.71
C PRO A 99 -19.63 -5.73 -20.53
N PHE A 100 -19.68 -5.04 -21.68
CA PHE A 100 -20.81 -5.00 -22.62
C PHE A 100 -22.07 -4.27 -22.16
N GLU A 101 -22.04 -3.59 -21.01
CA GLU A 101 -23.10 -2.68 -20.62
C GLU A 101 -23.16 -1.47 -21.57
N ARG A 102 -24.37 -1.10 -22.01
CA ARG A 102 -24.58 0.04 -22.93
C ARG A 102 -24.66 1.37 -22.19
N VAL A 103 -23.79 1.55 -21.21
CA VAL A 103 -23.63 2.75 -20.40
C VAL A 103 -22.14 3.01 -20.27
N SER A 104 -21.72 4.26 -20.48
CA SER A 104 -20.34 4.65 -20.25
C SER A 104 -20.06 4.71 -18.74
N PRO A 105 -18.85 4.35 -18.27
CA PRO A 105 -18.42 4.64 -16.90
C PRO A 105 -18.54 6.14 -16.57
N SER A 106 -18.38 6.52 -15.30
CA SER A 106 -18.35 7.94 -14.97
C SER A 106 -17.08 8.60 -15.53
N ILE A 107 -17.17 9.88 -15.91
CA ILE A 107 -16.01 10.68 -16.33
C ILE A 107 -14.98 10.78 -15.21
N GLU A 108 -15.42 10.79 -13.96
CA GLU A 108 -14.54 10.77 -12.79
C GLU A 108 -13.69 9.50 -12.77
N THR A 109 -14.30 8.32 -12.88
CA THR A 109 -13.57 7.04 -12.88
C THR A 109 -12.64 6.93 -14.08
N MET A 110 -13.08 7.37 -15.27
CA MET A 110 -12.20 7.46 -16.44
C MET A 110 -10.99 8.37 -16.17
N GLY A 111 -11.20 9.57 -15.64
CA GLY A 111 -10.14 10.52 -15.31
C GLY A 111 -9.18 9.99 -14.26
N ARG A 112 -9.69 9.36 -13.20
CA ARG A 112 -8.86 8.72 -12.15
C ARG A 112 -7.99 7.61 -12.73
N ARG A 113 -8.52 6.78 -13.63
CA ARG A 113 -7.74 5.70 -14.28
C ARG A 113 -6.68 6.23 -15.24
N LEU A 114 -6.91 7.37 -15.91
CA LEU A 114 -5.93 8.00 -16.81
C LEU A 114 -4.75 8.67 -16.09
N ARG A 115 -4.91 8.96 -14.80
CA ARG A 115 -3.88 9.60 -13.98
C ARG A 115 -2.81 8.61 -13.48
N VAL A 116 -3.16 7.32 -13.37
CA VAL A 116 -2.28 6.24 -12.92
C VAL A 116 -1.43 5.73 -14.08
#